data_AF-A0A098E5V3-F1
#
_entry.id   AF-A0A098E5V3-F1
#
_cell.length_a   1.000
_cell.length_b   1.000
_cell.length_c   1.000
_cell.angle_alpha   90.00
_cell.angle_beta   90.00
_cell.angle_gamma   90.00
#
_symmetry.space_group_name_H-M   'P 1'
#
loop_
_entity.id
_entity.type
_entity.pdbx_description
1 polymer ?
#
loop_
_entity_poly.entity_id
_entity_poly.type
_entity_poly.pdbx_seq_one_letter_code
_entity_poly.pdbx_strand_id
1 'polypeptide(L)'
;MLSKILKWVWDKLSEEKQDRIKKILAKSVSFRNLVSILRPNIVVDVKGNKMYIDPKRDPVIALYDIGGYENAETQLFESRIKEGDVVLDIGANIGYYTLIAAKLVGVNGKVYAFEPDPTNFSFLKKSVEINNYKNVICEQKAVSNENGKVKLFLHKFITGAHTIVEGGQ
;
A
#
# COMPACT_ATOMS: atom_id res chain seq x y z
N MET A 1 -18.86 -22.97 -7.60
CA MET A 1 -19.49 -23.44 -6.34
C MET A 1 -19.82 -22.26 -5.43
N LEU A 2 -18.84 -21.40 -5.10
CA LEU A 2 -19.01 -20.17 -4.32
C LEU A 2 -20.10 -19.20 -4.83
N SER A 3 -20.22 -19.01 -6.15
CA SER A 3 -21.24 -18.12 -6.74
C SER A 3 -22.68 -18.58 -6.52
N LYS A 4 -22.92 -19.89 -6.39
CA LYS A 4 -24.25 -20.46 -6.12
C LYS A 4 -24.63 -20.27 -4.64
N ILE A 5 -23.66 -20.40 -3.74
CA ILE A 5 -23.84 -20.20 -2.30
C ILE A 5 -24.13 -18.72 -2.00
N LEU A 6 -23.37 -17.80 -2.61
CA LEU A 6 -23.59 -16.37 -2.41
C LEU A 6 -24.95 -15.90 -2.93
N LYS A 7 -25.40 -16.42 -4.09
CA LYS A 7 -26.74 -16.13 -4.61
C LYS A 7 -27.83 -16.67 -3.68
N TRP A 8 -27.66 -17.88 -3.16
CA TRP A 8 -28.60 -18.47 -2.23
C TRP A 8 -28.71 -17.69 -0.92
N VAL A 9 -27.59 -17.21 -0.36
CA VAL A 9 -27.59 -16.34 0.82
C VAL A 9 -28.28 -15.00 0.52
N TRP A 10 -28.03 -14.42 -0.66
CA TRP A 10 -28.65 -13.17 -1.09
C TRP A 10 -30.18 -13.27 -1.14
N ASP A 11 -30.69 -14.34 -1.74
CA ASP A 11 -32.12 -14.59 -1.91
C ASP A 11 -32.86 -14.87 -0.59
N LYS A 12 -32.11 -15.13 0.50
CA LYS A 12 -32.65 -15.34 1.87
C LYS A 12 -32.70 -14.07 2.72
N LEU A 13 -32.16 -12.95 2.24
CA LEU A 13 -32.20 -11.68 2.96
C LEU A 13 -33.52 -10.94 2.70
N SER A 14 -34.06 -10.28 3.73
CA SER A 14 -35.22 -9.40 3.59
C SER A 14 -34.92 -8.24 2.64
N GLU A 15 -35.95 -7.70 1.97
CA GLU A 15 -35.80 -6.58 1.03
C GLU A 15 -35.12 -5.37 1.69
N GLU A 16 -35.44 -5.08 2.95
CA GLU A 16 -34.81 -4.00 3.72
C GLU A 16 -33.31 -4.22 3.96
N LYS A 17 -32.88 -5.47 4.20
CA LYS A 17 -31.45 -5.82 4.32
C LYS A 17 -30.75 -5.79 2.98
N GLN A 18 -31.39 -6.26 1.90
CA GLN A 18 -30.84 -6.16 0.55
C GLN A 18 -30.67 -4.71 0.12
N ASP A 19 -31.63 -3.83 0.43
CA ASP A 19 -31.59 -2.41 0.09
C ASP A 19 -30.51 -1.66 0.89
N ARG A 20 -30.33 -2.02 2.16
CA ARG A 20 -29.25 -1.51 3.01
C ARG A 20 -27.87 -1.94 2.52
N ILE A 21 -27.71 -3.20 2.09
CA ILE A 21 -26.48 -3.69 1.47
C ILE A 21 -26.26 -2.99 0.13
N LYS A 22 -27.26 -2.90 -0.75
CA LYS A 22 -27.18 -2.15 -2.02
C LYS A 22 -26.79 -0.70 -1.80
N LYS A 23 -27.31 -0.02 -0.77
CA LYS A 23 -26.91 1.35 -0.40
C LYS A 23 -25.46 1.44 0.08
N ILE A 24 -24.96 0.45 0.83
CA ILE A 24 -23.53 0.36 1.20
C ILE A 24 -22.68 0.12 -0.06
N LEU A 25 -23.10 -0.78 -0.95
CA LEU A 25 -22.40 -1.11 -2.19
C LEU A 25 -22.46 0.04 -3.23
N ALA A 26 -23.52 0.85 -3.22
CA ALA A 26 -23.72 1.98 -4.13
C ALA A 26 -23.12 3.29 -3.62
N LYS A 27 -23.04 3.48 -2.29
CA LYS A 27 -22.29 4.59 -1.67
C LYS A 27 -20.80 4.32 -1.57
N SER A 28 -20.39 3.06 -1.71
CA SER A 28 -19.00 2.70 -1.69
C SER A 28 -18.47 2.57 -3.12
N VAL A 29 -17.46 3.37 -3.43
CA VAL A 29 -16.45 3.07 -4.46
C VAL A 29 -15.94 1.61 -4.31
N SER A 30 -16.07 1.06 -3.10
CA SER A 30 -15.70 -0.26 -2.62
C SER A 30 -16.30 -1.48 -3.34
N PHE A 31 -17.47 -1.47 -4.03
CA PHE A 31 -17.91 -2.70 -4.74
C PHE A 31 -17.19 -2.94 -6.08
N ARG A 32 -16.87 -1.87 -6.83
CA ARG A 32 -15.94 -1.97 -7.98
C ARG A 32 -14.54 -2.36 -7.51
N ASN A 33 -14.13 -1.88 -6.34
CA ASN A 33 -12.86 -2.26 -5.72
C ASN A 33 -12.90 -3.68 -5.14
N LEU A 34 -14.06 -4.22 -4.73
CA LEU A 34 -14.18 -5.59 -4.25
C LEU A 34 -13.93 -6.61 -5.37
N VAL A 35 -14.34 -6.29 -6.60
CA VAL A 35 -14.01 -7.07 -7.80
C VAL A 35 -12.56 -6.86 -8.24
N SER A 36 -11.98 -5.68 -7.98
CA SER A 36 -10.56 -5.41 -8.24
C SER A 36 -9.64 -6.09 -7.21
N ILE A 37 -10.08 -6.31 -5.96
CA ILE A 37 -9.38 -7.09 -4.92
C ILE A 37 -9.14 -8.55 -5.35
N LEU A 38 -9.94 -9.06 -6.29
CA LEU A 38 -9.73 -10.39 -6.88
C LEU A 38 -8.65 -10.41 -7.98
N ARG A 39 -8.23 -9.23 -8.48
CA ARG A 39 -7.19 -9.08 -9.50
C ARG A 39 -5.85 -8.71 -8.84
N PRO A 40 -4.76 -9.43 -9.13
CA PRO A 40 -3.43 -9.00 -8.71
C PRO A 40 -3.02 -7.73 -9.46
N ASN A 41 -2.17 -6.90 -8.86
CA ASN A 41 -1.58 -5.69 -9.47
C ASN A 41 -2.61 -4.62 -9.87
N ILE A 42 -3.43 -4.15 -8.93
CA ILE A 42 -4.31 -3.02 -9.16
C ILE A 42 -3.58 -1.69 -8.88
N VAL A 43 -4.03 -0.63 -9.52
CA VAL A 43 -3.61 0.74 -9.19
C VAL A 43 -4.73 1.41 -8.41
N VAL A 44 -4.41 1.96 -7.24
CA VAL A 44 -5.33 2.72 -6.39
C VAL A 44 -4.85 4.16 -6.21
N ASP A 45 -5.73 5.06 -5.77
CA ASP A 45 -5.35 6.41 -5.39
C ASP A 45 -5.12 6.48 -3.87
N VAL A 46 -3.92 6.90 -3.46
CA VAL A 46 -3.56 7.10 -2.07
C VAL A 46 -3.11 8.55 -1.89
N LYS A 47 -3.96 9.37 -1.26
CA LYS A 47 -3.68 10.79 -0.99
C LYS A 47 -3.28 11.57 -2.27
N GLY A 48 -3.88 11.21 -3.40
CA GLY A 48 -3.59 11.78 -4.72
C GLY A 48 -2.33 11.23 -5.38
N ASN A 49 -1.87 10.03 -4.99
CA ASN A 49 -0.80 9.27 -5.63
C ASN A 49 -1.33 7.95 -6.18
N LYS A 50 -0.93 7.58 -7.39
CA LYS A 50 -1.24 6.27 -7.98
C LYS A 50 -0.33 5.20 -7.39
N MET A 51 -0.84 4.22 -6.66
CA MET A 51 -0.03 3.17 -6.04
C MET A 51 -0.43 1.80 -6.57
N TYR A 52 0.55 1.00 -6.98
CA TYR A 52 0.33 -0.41 -7.31
C TYR A 52 0.22 -1.24 -6.03
N ILE A 53 -0.80 -2.11 -5.96
CA ILE A 53 -1.06 -3.01 -4.85
C ILE A 53 -1.38 -4.41 -5.39
N ASP A 54 -0.93 -5.45 -4.68
CA ASP A 54 -1.53 -6.78 -4.76
C ASP A 54 -2.39 -7.03 -3.50
N PRO A 55 -3.73 -6.93 -3.58
CA PRO A 55 -4.61 -7.08 -2.43
C PRO A 55 -4.51 -8.44 -1.73
N LYS A 56 -3.97 -9.46 -2.41
CA LYS A 56 -3.73 -10.78 -1.80
C LYS A 56 -2.50 -10.80 -0.89
N ARG A 57 -1.53 -9.94 -1.17
CA ARG A 57 -0.29 -9.78 -0.40
C ARG A 57 -0.42 -8.70 0.66
N ASP A 58 -1.12 -7.62 0.30
CA ASP A 58 -1.22 -6.39 1.07
C ASP A 58 -2.68 -6.04 1.37
N PRO A 59 -3.46 -6.94 2.00
CA PRO A 59 -4.91 -6.73 2.20
C PRO A 59 -5.17 -5.50 3.07
N VAL A 60 -4.31 -5.26 4.07
CA VAL A 60 -4.40 -4.09 4.93
C VAL A 60 -4.21 -2.82 4.11
N ILE A 61 -3.25 -2.78 3.19
CA ILE A 61 -3.01 -1.61 2.34
C ILE A 61 -4.14 -1.41 1.33
N ALA A 62 -4.73 -2.48 0.80
CA ALA A 62 -5.90 -2.40 -0.06
C ALA A 62 -7.14 -1.80 0.66
N LEU A 63 -7.23 -1.91 1.98
CA LEU A 63 -8.30 -1.26 2.76
C LEU A 63 -8.09 0.27 2.92
N TYR A 64 -6.87 0.81 2.67
CA TYR A 64 -6.63 2.26 2.74
C TYR A 64 -7.44 3.02 1.68
N ASP A 65 -7.63 2.43 0.50
CA ASP A 65 -8.40 2.98 -0.62
C ASP A 65 -9.91 3.12 -0.32
N ILE A 66 -10.42 2.41 0.70
CA ILE A 66 -11.84 2.46 1.10
C ILE A 66 -12.11 3.63 2.08
N GLY A 67 -11.13 4.51 2.29
CA GLY A 67 -11.25 5.68 3.17
C GLY A 67 -11.13 5.35 4.66
N GLY A 68 -10.63 4.15 5.00
CA GLY A 68 -10.60 3.64 6.37
C GLY A 68 -9.30 3.86 7.15
N TYR A 69 -8.29 4.51 6.56
CA TYR A 69 -6.98 4.62 7.20
C TYR A 69 -6.36 6.00 7.00
N GLU A 70 -6.84 6.96 7.80
CA GLU A 70 -6.03 8.08 8.25
C GLU A 70 -5.52 7.72 9.65
N ASN A 71 -4.33 7.13 9.73
CA ASN A 71 -3.71 6.87 11.02
C ASN A 71 -2.90 8.10 11.45
N ALA A 72 -2.81 8.33 12.76
CA ALA A 72 -2.19 9.51 13.35
C ALA A 72 -0.72 9.68 12.93
N GLU A 73 -0.04 8.58 12.63
CA GLU A 73 1.33 8.50 12.12
C GLU A 73 1.45 9.11 10.73
N THR A 74 0.50 8.84 9.82
CA THR A 74 0.48 9.47 8.50
C THR A 74 0.29 10.97 8.63
N GLN A 75 -0.67 11.42 9.45
CA GLN A 75 -0.91 12.84 9.67
C GLN A 75 0.30 13.54 10.31
N LEU A 76 0.93 12.88 11.29
CA LEU A 76 2.16 13.37 11.90
C LEU A 76 3.28 13.46 10.86
N PHE A 77 3.48 12.43 10.04
CA PHE A 77 4.46 12.43 8.96
C PHE A 77 4.21 13.60 7.99
N GLU A 78 3.00 13.72 7.45
CA GLU A 78 2.60 14.80 6.53
C GLU A 78 2.85 16.20 7.14
N SER A 79 2.59 16.38 8.44
CA SER A 79 2.80 17.66 9.12
C SER A 79 4.28 18.06 9.32
N ARG A 80 5.21 17.10 9.17
CA ARG A 80 6.64 17.31 9.42
C ARG A 80 7.45 17.52 8.16
N ILE A 81 7.02 16.96 7.03
CA ILE A 81 7.73 17.07 5.75
C ILE A 81 7.45 18.43 5.11
N LYS A 82 8.50 19.09 4.63
CA LYS A 82 8.45 20.38 3.96
C LYS A 82 9.00 20.29 2.54
N GLU A 83 8.61 21.24 1.71
CA GLU A 83 9.18 21.40 0.37
C GLU A 83 10.71 21.58 0.47
N GLY A 84 11.45 20.87 -0.38
CA GLY A 84 12.92 20.90 -0.39
C GLY A 84 13.59 19.91 0.56
N ASP A 85 12.84 19.22 1.44
CA ASP A 85 13.41 18.25 2.38
C ASP A 85 14.05 17.04 1.66
N VAL A 86 14.98 16.41 2.37
CA VAL A 86 15.51 15.09 2.03
C VAL A 86 14.93 14.06 2.99
N VAL A 87 14.22 13.07 2.46
CA VAL A 87 13.57 12.00 3.23
C VAL A 87 14.27 10.67 2.95
N LEU A 88 14.54 9.93 4.02
CA LEU A 88 14.99 8.53 3.95
C LEU A 88 13.81 7.64 4.38
N ASP A 89 13.31 6.82 3.46
CA ASP A 89 12.27 5.82 3.72
C ASP A 89 12.93 4.43 3.82
N ILE A 90 13.04 3.92 5.05
CA ILE A 90 13.77 2.68 5.37
C ILE A 90 12.77 1.56 5.59
N GLY A 91 12.79 0.53 4.73
CA GLY A 91 11.73 -0.46 4.69
C GLY A 91 10.51 0.07 3.96
N ALA A 92 10.74 0.67 2.79
CA ALA A 92 9.73 1.38 2.01
C ALA A 92 8.55 0.49 1.56
N ASN A 93 8.69 -0.83 1.64
CA ASN A 93 7.68 -1.82 1.24
C ASN A 93 7.17 -1.52 -0.18
N ILE A 94 5.86 -1.36 -0.38
CA ILE A 94 5.27 -1.02 -1.68
C ILE A 94 5.17 0.50 -1.95
N GLY A 95 5.74 1.33 -1.07
CA GLY A 95 5.97 2.76 -1.32
C GLY A 95 4.94 3.73 -0.74
N TYR A 96 4.15 3.35 0.27
CA TYR A 96 3.12 4.23 0.86
C TYR A 96 3.71 5.58 1.33
N TYR A 97 4.71 5.56 2.21
CA TYR A 97 5.36 6.78 2.71
C TYR A 97 6.26 7.43 1.66
N THR A 98 6.95 6.63 0.83
CA THR A 98 7.74 7.15 -0.30
C THR A 98 6.93 8.07 -1.20
N LEU A 99 5.71 7.67 -1.61
CA LEU A 99 4.88 8.48 -2.52
C LEU A 99 4.37 9.76 -1.84
N ILE A 100 3.97 9.67 -0.57
CA ILE A 100 3.54 10.84 0.21
C ILE A 100 4.71 11.83 0.34
N ALA A 101 5.89 11.35 0.72
CA ALA A 101 7.09 12.17 0.81
C ALA A 101 7.46 12.79 -0.53
N ALA A 102 7.47 12.01 -1.61
CA ALA A 102 7.84 12.49 -2.96
C ALA A 102 6.96 13.66 -3.42
N LYS A 103 5.67 13.61 -3.09
CA LYS A 103 4.73 14.71 -3.34
C LYS A 103 5.05 15.94 -2.50
N LEU A 104 5.24 15.76 -1.20
CA LEU A 104 5.39 16.85 -0.23
C LEU A 104 6.72 17.60 -0.34
N VAL A 105 7.83 16.87 -0.55
CA VAL A 105 9.15 17.50 -0.71
C VAL A 105 9.28 18.27 -2.03
N GLY A 106 8.38 18.03 -2.98
CA GLY A 106 8.37 18.71 -4.27
C GLY A 106 9.60 18.43 -5.14
N VAL A 107 9.71 19.13 -6.26
CA VAL A 107 10.78 18.93 -7.25
C VAL A 107 12.18 19.33 -6.73
N ASN A 108 12.23 20.16 -5.69
CA ASN A 108 13.47 20.62 -5.07
C ASN A 108 13.97 19.69 -3.96
N GLY A 109 13.10 18.83 -3.43
CA GLY A 109 13.47 17.86 -2.41
C GLY A 109 13.84 16.51 -2.99
N LYS A 110 14.11 15.54 -2.12
CA LYS A 110 14.54 14.20 -2.53
C LYS A 110 14.09 13.12 -1.57
N VAL A 111 13.75 11.95 -2.11
CA VAL A 111 13.43 10.76 -1.32
C VAL A 111 14.37 9.63 -1.68
N TYR A 112 14.98 9.01 -0.69
CA TYR A 112 15.75 7.78 -0.82
C TYR A 112 14.96 6.64 -0.19
N ALA A 113 14.44 5.74 -1.00
CA ALA A 113 13.57 4.64 -0.59
C ALA A 113 14.34 3.31 -0.65
N PHE A 114 14.48 2.65 0.50
CA PHE A 114 15.20 1.40 0.64
C PHE A 114 14.21 0.26 0.91
N GLU A 115 14.16 -0.74 0.02
CA GLU A 115 13.32 -1.93 0.19
C GLU A 115 14.07 -3.20 -0.25
N PRO A 116 14.34 -4.15 0.67
CA PRO A 116 15.10 -5.35 0.34
C PRO A 116 14.30 -6.45 -0.40
N ASP A 117 12.99 -6.61 -0.16
CA ASP A 117 12.21 -7.67 -0.80
C ASP A 117 12.02 -7.35 -2.30
N PRO A 118 12.47 -8.23 -3.22
CA PRO A 118 12.35 -7.98 -4.66
C PRO A 118 10.92 -7.77 -5.15
N THR A 119 9.93 -8.39 -4.49
CA THR A 119 8.53 -8.25 -4.89
C THR A 119 8.03 -6.87 -4.51
N ASN A 120 8.15 -6.48 -3.24
CA ASN A 120 7.76 -5.17 -2.74
C ASN A 120 8.49 -4.04 -3.48
N PHE A 121 9.80 -4.21 -3.71
CA PHE A 121 10.61 -3.26 -4.48
C PHE A 121 10.09 -3.05 -5.92
N SER A 122 9.57 -4.10 -6.57
CA SER A 122 8.93 -3.98 -7.88
C SER A 122 7.67 -3.13 -7.84
N PHE A 123 6.84 -3.28 -6.79
CA PHE A 123 5.66 -2.43 -6.58
C PHE A 123 6.04 -0.98 -6.30
N LEU A 124 7.03 -0.76 -5.43
CA LEU A 124 7.58 0.56 -5.14
C LEU A 124 8.00 1.29 -6.42
N LYS A 125 8.86 0.67 -7.26
CA LYS A 125 9.31 1.30 -8.50
C LYS A 125 8.17 1.64 -9.45
N LYS A 126 7.26 0.69 -9.69
CA LYS A 126 6.12 0.91 -10.58
C LYS A 126 5.24 2.06 -10.09
N SER A 127 5.04 2.17 -8.78
CA SER A 127 4.31 3.26 -8.16
C SER A 127 5.03 4.61 -8.32
N VAL A 128 6.35 4.65 -8.17
CA VAL A 128 7.15 5.86 -8.44
C VAL A 128 7.06 6.27 -9.92
N GLU A 129 7.19 5.30 -10.82
CA GLU A 129 7.17 5.51 -12.27
C GLU A 129 5.82 6.03 -12.78
N ILE A 130 4.70 5.46 -12.35
CA ILE A 130 3.36 5.87 -12.81
C ILE A 130 2.95 7.27 -12.34
N ASN A 131 3.53 7.76 -11.24
CA ASN A 131 3.35 9.15 -10.79
C ASN A 131 4.37 10.11 -11.43
N ASN A 132 5.29 9.60 -12.25
CA ASN A 132 6.35 10.38 -12.88
C ASN A 132 7.27 11.13 -11.88
N TYR A 133 7.42 10.59 -10.66
CA TYR A 133 8.30 11.18 -9.66
C TYR A 133 9.78 11.04 -10.09
N LYS A 134 10.47 12.18 -10.24
CA LYS A 134 11.90 12.25 -10.59
C LYS A 134 12.80 12.52 -9.39
N ASN A 135 12.20 12.88 -8.27
CA ASN A 135 12.85 13.19 -7.00
C ASN A 135 12.99 11.96 -6.08
N VAL A 136 12.71 10.75 -6.56
CA VAL A 136 12.79 9.51 -5.78
C VAL A 136 13.89 8.61 -6.31
N ILE A 137 14.75 8.12 -5.42
CA ILE A 137 15.76 7.09 -5.69
C ILE A 137 15.37 5.82 -4.93
N CYS A 138 15.11 4.74 -5.67
CA CYS A 138 14.76 3.44 -5.11
C CYS A 138 15.99 2.52 -5.07
N GLU A 139 16.35 2.03 -3.88
CA GLU A 139 17.48 1.13 -3.64
C GLU A 139 16.97 -0.23 -3.13
N GLN A 140 17.32 -1.31 -3.84
CA GLN A 140 16.92 -2.67 -3.45
C GLN A 140 17.86 -3.24 -2.37
N LYS A 141 17.85 -2.63 -1.18
CA LYS A 141 18.79 -2.94 -0.11
C LYS A 141 18.10 -2.86 1.24
N ALA A 142 18.51 -3.74 2.16
CA ALA A 142 18.24 -3.55 3.58
C ALA A 142 19.24 -2.52 4.12
N VAL A 143 18.81 -1.74 5.11
CA VAL A 143 19.69 -0.78 5.79
C VAL A 143 20.11 -1.36 7.13
N SER A 144 21.41 -1.30 7.40
CA SER A 144 22.07 -1.86 8.57
C SER A 144 23.24 -0.95 8.97
N ASN A 145 23.82 -1.19 10.15
CA ASN A 145 25.06 -0.54 10.60
C ASN A 145 26.32 -1.03 9.85
N GLU A 146 26.20 -2.10 9.05
CA GLU A 146 27.30 -2.68 8.28
C GLU A 146 26.91 -2.95 6.82
N ASN A 147 27.91 -2.94 5.94
CA ASN A 147 27.74 -3.34 4.55
C ASN A 147 27.95 -4.85 4.41
N GLY A 148 27.05 -5.53 3.70
CA GLY A 148 27.20 -6.96 3.46
C GLY A 148 25.95 -7.60 2.85
N LYS A 149 25.93 -8.94 2.88
CA LYS A 149 24.74 -9.72 2.55
C LYS A 149 24.19 -10.30 3.85
N VAL A 150 22.88 -10.15 4.05
CA VAL A 150 22.15 -10.70 5.18
C VAL A 150 20.93 -11.45 4.67
N LYS A 151 20.48 -12.45 5.45
CA LYS A 151 19.23 -13.15 5.16
C LYS A 151 18.06 -12.24 5.53
N LEU A 152 17.14 -12.03 4.58
CA LEU A 152 15.85 -11.41 4.85
C LEU A 152 14.86 -12.51 5.26
N PHE A 153 14.25 -12.35 6.42
CA PHE A 153 13.18 -13.22 6.91
C PHE A 153 11.84 -12.62 6.49
N LEU A 154 11.09 -13.38 5.67
CA LEU A 154 9.80 -12.93 5.15
C LEU A 154 8.67 -13.28 6.10
N HIS A 155 7.87 -12.29 6.47
CA HIS A 155 6.64 -12.54 7.22
C HIS A 155 5.53 -13.01 6.28
N LYS A 156 4.87 -14.11 6.65
CA LYS A 156 3.97 -14.85 5.74
C LYS A 156 2.71 -14.07 5.33
N PHE A 157 2.25 -13.15 6.17
CA PHE A 157 0.95 -12.48 6.00
C PHE A 157 1.02 -10.96 6.04
N ILE A 158 2.16 -10.38 6.41
CA ILE A 158 2.32 -8.95 6.66
C ILE A 158 3.61 -8.54 5.95
N THR A 159 3.48 -8.02 4.74
CA THR A 159 4.60 -7.59 3.91
C THR A 159 5.39 -6.42 4.51
N GLY A 160 4.85 -5.72 5.49
CA GLY A 160 5.58 -4.69 6.26
C GLY A 160 6.42 -5.23 7.40
N ALA A 161 6.32 -6.52 7.75
CA ALA A 161 7.00 -7.14 8.89
C ALA A 161 8.22 -7.98 8.46
N HIS A 162 8.78 -7.71 7.28
CA HIS A 162 10.05 -8.31 6.88
C HIS A 162 11.18 -7.84 7.79
N THR A 163 12.10 -8.73 8.12
CA THR A 163 13.18 -8.41 9.06
C THR A 163 14.50 -9.06 8.66
N ILE A 164 15.62 -8.43 9.03
CA ILE A 164 16.96 -9.01 8.93
C ILE A 164 17.39 -9.71 10.23
N VAL A 165 16.57 -9.63 11.29
CA VAL A 165 16.82 -10.23 12.60
C VAL A 165 16.13 -11.59 12.67
N GLU A 166 16.89 -12.62 13.00
CA GLU A 166 16.35 -13.96 13.19
C GLU A 166 15.34 -13.98 14.35
N GLY A 167 14.14 -14.52 14.09
CA GLY A 167 13.06 -14.57 15.09
C GLY A 167 12.27 -13.28 15.26
N GLY A 168 12.55 -12.22 14.49
CA GLY A 168 11.68 -11.05 14.44
C GLY A 168 10.29 -11.40 13.92
N GLN A 169 9.25 -10.89 14.59
CA GLN A 169 7.83 -11.06 14.24
C GLN A 169 7.36 -9.99 13.28
#